data_AF-A0AAI8L9X4-F1
#
_entry.id   AF-A0AAI8L9X4-F1
#
_cell.length_a   1.000
_cell.length_b   1.000
_cell.length_c   1.000
_cell.angle_alpha   90.00
_cell.angle_beta   90.00
_cell.angle_gamma   90.00
#
_symmetry.space_group_name_H-M   'P 1'
#
loop_
_entity.id
_entity.type
_entity.pdbx_description
1 polymer ?
#
loop_
_entity_poly.entity_id
_entity_poly.type
_entity_poly.pdbx_seq_one_letter_code
_entity_poly.pdbx_strand_id
1 'polypeptide(L)'
;MLKAATADQIQRLSSPHLTYRHTTKETAAKRKEARTASHRGALNDLRRHGLSVDGGRTRGGEEVRLLTKEGLAAAGLELDRGPEEMGGLPKSAGRSGASHAMTVNETVIAMIRPQPDLDLVAGEPAEAVAAAQAWVDAPDGIGSITSYATEVALPATGTWRNPGVGCAWADIVLTAPEVGLPLLFIEADNCTEEAPIIAAKFDKYMRHFHRTVKDTDGLDKPMWRTRWSAPNLSGATRRTRRSCSSSTRSANGPRCSR
;
A
#
# COMPACT_ATOMS: atom_id res chain seq x y z
N MET A 1 5.10 -2.95 5.75
CA MET A 1 6.25 -3.77 5.31
C MET A 1 5.74 -5.07 4.73
N LEU A 2 6.19 -5.43 3.53
CA LEU A 2 5.68 -6.62 2.82
C LEU A 2 6.40 -7.88 3.30
N LYS A 3 5.70 -8.76 4.02
CA LYS A 3 6.28 -9.97 4.61
C LYS A 3 6.14 -11.21 3.72
N ALA A 4 5.28 -11.12 2.72
CA ALA A 4 5.02 -12.11 1.71
C ALA A 4 4.97 -11.38 0.36
N ALA A 5 5.70 -11.81 -0.66
CA ALA A 5 5.66 -11.17 -1.98
C ALA A 5 6.11 -12.13 -3.09
N THR A 6 5.71 -11.84 -4.33
CA THR A 6 6.32 -12.46 -5.52
C THR A 6 7.55 -11.66 -5.96
N ALA A 7 8.41 -12.28 -6.78
CA ALA A 7 9.53 -11.57 -7.41
C ALA A 7 9.06 -10.37 -8.27
N ASP A 8 7.88 -10.47 -8.88
CA ASP A 8 7.28 -9.40 -9.70
C ASP A 8 6.88 -8.18 -8.85
N GLN A 9 6.26 -8.41 -7.69
CA GLN A 9 5.89 -7.35 -6.75
C GLN A 9 7.12 -6.62 -6.21
N ILE A 10 8.17 -7.37 -5.83
CA ILE A 10 9.43 -6.79 -5.35
C ILE A 10 10.10 -5.99 -6.48
N GLN A 11 10.16 -6.54 -7.69
CA GLN A 11 10.72 -5.84 -8.85
C GLN A 11 10.02 -4.50 -9.11
N ARG A 12 8.68 -4.49 -9.11
CA ARG A 12 7.91 -3.27 -9.36
C ARG A 12 8.16 -2.20 -8.30
N LEU A 13 8.49 -2.58 -7.07
CA LEU A 13 8.83 -1.64 -6.00
C LEU A 13 10.29 -1.19 -6.06
N SER A 14 11.24 -2.11 -6.22
CA SER A 14 12.67 -1.81 -6.09
C SER A 14 13.33 -1.36 -7.40
N SER A 15 12.76 -1.74 -8.54
CA SER A 15 13.36 -1.56 -9.86
C SER A 15 12.28 -1.36 -10.94
N PRO A 16 11.36 -0.38 -10.77
CA PRO A 16 10.19 -0.20 -11.64
C PRO A 16 10.52 -0.06 -13.13
N HIS A 17 11.66 0.52 -13.49
CA HIS A 17 12.12 0.65 -14.87
C HIS A 17 12.16 -0.69 -15.63
N LEU A 18 12.43 -1.83 -14.95
CA LEU A 18 12.43 -3.15 -15.58
C LEU A 18 11.05 -3.57 -16.13
N THR A 19 9.95 -2.93 -15.70
CA THR A 19 8.62 -3.15 -16.28
C THR A 19 8.52 -2.68 -17.72
N TYR A 20 9.33 -1.70 -18.11
CA TYR A 20 9.37 -1.11 -19.45
C TYR A 20 10.50 -1.67 -20.31
N ARG A 21 11.35 -2.54 -19.77
CA ARG A 21 12.43 -3.20 -20.52
C ARG A 21 11.99 -4.53 -21.10
N HIS A 22 12.78 -5.04 -22.04
CA HIS A 22 12.57 -6.35 -22.66
C HIS A 22 11.25 -6.48 -23.43
N THR A 23 10.66 -5.37 -23.87
CA THR A 23 9.37 -5.33 -24.58
C THR A 23 9.42 -6.07 -25.92
N THR A 24 10.61 -6.21 -26.51
CA THR A 24 10.85 -6.96 -27.75
C THR A 24 10.74 -8.49 -27.59
N LYS A 25 10.66 -9.02 -26.37
CA LYS A 25 10.43 -10.46 -26.19
C LYS A 25 9.00 -10.81 -26.60
N GLU A 26 8.90 -11.85 -27.41
CA GLU A 26 7.69 -12.31 -28.09
C GLU A 26 6.47 -12.47 -27.17
N THR A 27 6.61 -13.16 -26.03
CA THR A 27 5.48 -13.48 -25.14
C THR A 27 5.55 -12.72 -23.83
N ALA A 28 4.38 -12.45 -23.24
CA ALA A 28 4.29 -11.81 -21.93
C ALA A 28 5.04 -12.59 -20.83
N ALA A 29 5.02 -13.92 -20.90
CA ALA A 29 5.78 -14.78 -19.99
C ALA A 29 7.30 -14.58 -20.13
N LYS A 30 7.83 -14.52 -21.37
CA LYS A 30 9.25 -14.25 -21.62
C LYS A 30 9.66 -12.85 -21.14
N ARG A 31 8.77 -11.85 -21.28
CA ARG A 31 8.98 -10.48 -20.76
C ARG A 31 9.04 -10.48 -19.22
N LYS A 32 8.05 -11.11 -18.58
CA LYS A 32 7.99 -11.23 -17.11
C LYS A 32 9.19 -11.99 -16.54
N GLU A 33 9.59 -13.08 -17.19
CA GLU A 33 10.78 -13.84 -16.81
C GLU A 33 12.02 -12.96 -16.82
N ALA A 34 12.24 -12.22 -17.91
CA ALA A 34 13.42 -11.36 -18.06
C ALA A 34 13.49 -10.27 -16.99
N ARG A 35 12.38 -9.60 -16.68
CA ARG A 35 12.36 -8.52 -15.68
C ARG A 35 12.49 -9.02 -14.23
N THR A 36 12.10 -10.27 -13.94
CA THR A 36 12.08 -10.80 -12.56
C THR A 36 13.21 -11.78 -12.21
N ALA A 37 14.04 -12.17 -13.19
CA ALA A 37 15.06 -13.21 -13.00
C ALA A 37 16.06 -12.87 -11.89
N SER A 38 16.58 -11.64 -11.85
CA SER A 38 17.52 -11.19 -10.81
C SER A 38 16.89 -11.19 -9.42
N HIS A 39 15.66 -10.66 -9.29
CA HIS A 39 14.90 -10.67 -8.04
C HIS A 39 14.63 -12.09 -7.55
N ARG A 40 14.33 -13.03 -8.45
CA ARG A 40 14.17 -14.44 -8.08
C ARG A 40 15.48 -15.06 -7.62
N GLY A 41 16.60 -14.71 -8.24
CA GLY A 41 17.95 -15.08 -7.79
C GLY A 41 18.21 -14.60 -6.37
N ALA A 42 18.00 -13.31 -6.10
CA ALA A 42 18.16 -12.72 -4.77
C ALA A 42 17.24 -13.38 -3.72
N LEU A 43 15.99 -13.66 -4.06
CA LEU A 43 15.06 -14.38 -3.18
C LEU A 43 15.52 -15.81 -2.88
N ASN A 44 16.11 -16.51 -3.86
CA ASN A 44 16.69 -17.83 -3.64
C ASN A 44 17.90 -17.76 -2.70
N ASP A 45 18.71 -16.71 -2.78
CA ASP A 45 19.84 -16.51 -1.87
C ASP A 45 19.36 -16.19 -0.44
N LEU A 46 18.36 -15.32 -0.28
CA LEU A 46 17.72 -15.09 1.02
C LEU A 46 17.17 -16.40 1.62
N ARG A 47 16.59 -17.28 0.79
CA ARG A 47 16.14 -18.60 1.23
C ARG A 47 17.30 -19.50 1.65
N ARG A 48 18.40 -19.54 0.89
CA ARG A 48 19.61 -20.32 1.25
C ARG A 48 20.19 -19.88 2.59
N HIS A 49 20.08 -18.59 2.91
CA HIS A 49 20.48 -18.02 4.20
C HIS A 49 19.42 -18.12 5.30
N GLY A 50 18.29 -18.80 5.05
CA GLY A 50 17.24 -19.00 6.05
C GLY A 50 16.43 -17.74 6.39
N LEU A 51 16.56 -16.66 5.59
CA LEU A 51 15.84 -15.39 5.78
C LEU A 51 14.46 -15.40 5.12
N SER A 52 14.24 -16.32 4.17
CA SER A 52 12.92 -16.51 3.56
C SER A 52 12.60 -17.99 3.30
N VAL A 53 11.32 -18.29 3.14
CA VAL A 53 10.82 -19.63 2.80
C VAL A 53 9.79 -19.56 1.67
N ASP A 54 9.51 -20.72 1.07
CA ASP A 54 8.48 -20.86 0.04
C ASP A 54 7.08 -20.70 0.67
N GLY A 55 6.31 -19.76 0.15
CA GLY A 55 4.92 -19.47 0.56
C GLY A 55 3.86 -20.04 -0.36
N GLY A 56 4.21 -21.05 -1.16
CA GLY A 56 3.35 -21.61 -2.19
C GLY A 56 3.36 -20.78 -3.47
N ARG A 57 2.27 -20.87 -4.24
CA ARG A 57 2.12 -20.18 -5.53
C ARG A 57 0.81 -19.42 -5.60
N THR A 58 0.83 -18.25 -6.22
CA THR A 58 -0.38 -17.48 -6.52
C THR A 58 -1.27 -18.25 -7.52
N ARG A 59 -2.52 -17.81 -7.72
CA ARG A 59 -3.40 -18.36 -8.77
C ARG A 59 -2.78 -18.27 -10.17
N GLY A 60 -1.94 -17.25 -10.41
CA GLY A 60 -1.17 -17.08 -11.65
C GLY A 60 0.07 -17.97 -11.74
N GLY A 61 0.31 -18.85 -10.77
CA GLY A 61 1.44 -19.78 -10.74
C GLY A 61 2.76 -19.16 -10.25
N GLU A 62 2.74 -17.93 -9.75
CA GLU A 62 3.95 -17.24 -9.29
C GLU A 62 4.36 -17.70 -7.90
N GLU A 63 5.66 -17.93 -7.70
CA GLU A 63 6.18 -18.27 -6.39
C GLU A 63 6.07 -17.09 -5.42
N VAL A 64 5.51 -17.38 -4.25
CA VAL A 64 5.44 -16.44 -3.14
C VAL A 64 6.57 -16.75 -2.18
N ARG A 65 7.26 -15.71 -1.71
CA ARG A 65 8.32 -15.81 -0.71
C ARG A 65 7.86 -15.15 0.57
N LEU A 66 8.10 -15.80 1.70
CA LEU A 66 7.75 -15.32 3.03
C LEU A 66 9.01 -15.07 3.83
N LEU A 67 9.04 -13.98 4.60
CA LEU A 67 10.11 -13.79 5.59
C LEU A 67 9.98 -14.80 6.74
N THR A 68 11.12 -15.35 7.17
CA THR A 68 11.23 -16.11 8.42
C THR A 68 11.27 -15.15 9.61
N LYS A 69 11.34 -15.68 10.84
CA LYS A 69 11.51 -14.83 12.03
C LYS A 69 12.83 -14.07 11.97
N GLU A 70 13.87 -14.75 11.50
CA GLU A 70 15.21 -14.22 11.31
C GLU A 70 15.25 -13.21 10.17
N GLY A 71 14.55 -13.49 9.06
CA GLY A 71 14.39 -12.53 7.95
C GLY A 71 13.64 -11.28 8.37
N LEU A 72 12.60 -11.43 9.18
CA LEU A 72 11.85 -10.30 9.74
C LEU A 72 12.72 -9.47 10.70
N ALA A 73 13.52 -10.12 11.54
CA ALA A 73 14.46 -9.44 12.42
C ALA A 73 15.56 -8.70 11.63
N ALA A 74 16.12 -9.33 10.60
CA ALA A 74 17.11 -8.71 9.72
C ALA A 74 16.52 -7.48 9.00
N ALA A 75 15.31 -7.59 8.46
CA ALA A 75 14.62 -6.44 7.87
C ALA A 75 14.35 -5.33 8.89
N GLY A 76 14.19 -5.67 10.18
CA GLY A 76 13.92 -4.71 11.24
C GLY A 76 15.13 -3.84 11.54
N LEU A 77 16.32 -4.44 11.50
CA LEU A 77 17.59 -3.72 11.61
C LEU A 77 17.76 -2.71 10.46
N GLU A 78 17.50 -3.13 9.22
CA GLU A 78 17.61 -2.26 8.04
C GLU A 78 16.58 -1.12 8.03
N LEU A 79 15.39 -1.35 8.60
CA LEU A 79 14.31 -0.36 8.64
C LEU A 79 14.33 0.51 9.89
N ASP A 80 15.26 0.28 10.83
CA ASP A 80 15.28 0.86 12.18
C ASP A 80 13.93 0.71 12.90
N ARG A 81 13.38 -0.52 12.88
CA ARG A 81 12.05 -0.84 13.43
C ARG A 81 12.13 -2.01 14.40
N GLY A 82 11.57 -1.81 15.59
CA GLY A 82 11.43 -2.84 16.61
C GLY A 82 10.43 -3.94 16.20
N PRO A 83 10.50 -5.14 16.83
CA PRO A 83 9.62 -6.28 16.52
C PRO A 83 8.11 -5.96 16.56
N GLU A 84 7.71 -5.03 17.44
CA GLU A 84 6.34 -4.53 17.58
C GLU A 84 5.83 -3.73 16.37
N GLU A 85 6.74 -3.13 15.61
CA GLU A 85 6.42 -2.40 14.37
C GLU A 85 6.55 -3.28 13.13
N MET A 86 7.40 -4.31 13.22
CA MET A 86 7.59 -5.30 12.17
C MET A 86 6.38 -6.26 12.05
N GLY A 87 5.60 -6.43 13.12
CA GLY A 87 4.40 -7.27 13.15
C GLY A 87 4.69 -8.77 13.23
N GLY A 88 3.65 -9.60 13.13
CA GLY A 88 3.80 -11.07 13.23
C GLY A 88 4.26 -11.73 11.92
N LEU A 89 4.66 -13.01 12.00
CA LEU A 89 4.91 -13.84 10.81
C LEU A 89 3.64 -13.98 9.94
N PRO A 90 3.77 -14.13 8.61
CA PRO A 90 2.64 -14.39 7.74
C PRO A 90 1.90 -15.66 8.20
N LYS A 91 0.69 -15.50 8.74
CA LYS A 91 -0.16 -16.65 9.10
C LYS A 91 -0.80 -17.17 7.81
N SER A 92 -0.78 -18.49 7.60
CA SER A 92 -1.54 -19.19 6.54
C SER A 92 -1.18 -18.91 5.07
N ALA A 93 0.10 -18.79 4.73
CA ALA A 93 0.51 -18.87 3.32
C ALA A 93 0.50 -20.31 2.74
N GLY A 94 0.33 -21.33 3.59
CA GLY A 94 0.32 -22.73 3.18
C GLY A 94 -0.88 -23.09 2.29
N ARG A 95 -0.58 -23.57 1.06
CA ARG A 95 -1.46 -24.02 -0.05
C ARG A 95 -2.22 -22.97 -0.88
N SER A 96 -2.61 -21.81 -0.34
CA SER A 96 -3.42 -20.82 -1.07
C SER A 96 -2.65 -19.67 -1.72
N GLY A 97 -1.31 -19.64 -1.60
CA GLY A 97 -0.48 -18.60 -2.24
C GLY A 97 -0.66 -17.21 -1.65
N ALA A 98 -1.12 -17.13 -0.39
CA ALA A 98 -1.32 -15.88 0.33
C ALA A 98 -2.13 -14.82 -0.45
N SER A 99 -3.24 -15.22 -1.08
CA SER A 99 -4.04 -14.36 -1.97
C SER A 99 -4.38 -12.99 -1.36
N HIS A 100 -4.80 -12.95 -0.10
CA HIS A 100 -5.06 -11.71 0.63
C HIS A 100 -3.83 -10.81 0.70
N ALA A 101 -2.68 -11.36 1.12
CA ALA A 101 -1.43 -10.61 1.17
C ALA A 101 -1.01 -10.11 -0.22
N MET A 102 -1.27 -10.86 -1.29
CA MET A 102 -1.00 -10.38 -2.66
C MET A 102 -1.86 -9.16 -3.01
N THR A 103 -3.14 -9.15 -2.64
CA THR A 103 -4.04 -8.02 -2.87
C THR A 103 -3.67 -6.80 -2.03
N VAL A 104 -3.27 -7.01 -0.78
CA VAL A 104 -2.68 -5.98 0.08
C VAL A 104 -1.45 -5.37 -0.60
N ASN A 105 -0.52 -6.20 -1.10
CA ASN A 105 0.67 -5.72 -1.79
C ASN A 105 0.34 -4.95 -3.08
N GLU A 106 -0.59 -5.43 -3.90
CA GLU A 106 -1.02 -4.71 -5.10
C GLU A 106 -1.66 -3.37 -4.76
N THR A 107 -2.43 -3.28 -3.68
CA THR A 107 -2.99 -2.02 -3.17
C THR A 107 -1.87 -1.05 -2.79
N VAL A 108 -0.84 -1.51 -2.08
CA VAL A 108 0.33 -0.69 -1.71
C VAL A 108 1.09 -0.23 -2.97
N ILE A 109 1.36 -1.13 -3.93
CA ILE A 109 2.06 -0.78 -5.18
C ILE A 109 1.27 0.24 -5.98
N ALA A 110 -0.06 0.05 -6.09
CA ALA A 110 -0.94 0.98 -6.80
C ALA A 110 -0.97 2.35 -6.15
N MET A 111 -0.90 2.43 -4.82
CA MET A 111 -0.88 3.70 -4.10
C MET A 111 0.49 4.39 -4.17
N ILE A 112 1.60 3.66 -4.05
CA ILE A 112 2.97 4.22 -4.15
C ILE A 112 3.27 4.69 -5.58
N ARG A 113 2.76 3.98 -6.59
CA ARG A 113 3.11 4.16 -8.01
C ARG A 113 4.62 4.34 -8.25
N PRO A 114 5.45 3.31 -7.97
CA PRO A 114 6.90 3.44 -8.09
C PRO A 114 7.32 3.99 -9.46
N GLN A 115 8.10 5.07 -9.46
CA GLN A 115 8.49 5.78 -10.66
C GLN A 115 9.66 5.06 -11.37
N PRO A 116 9.57 4.75 -12.67
CA PRO A 116 10.70 4.19 -13.40
C PRO A 116 11.82 5.23 -13.52
N ASP A 117 13.06 4.76 -13.46
CA ASP A 117 14.23 5.55 -13.83
C ASP A 117 14.33 5.61 -15.36
N LEU A 118 14.16 6.80 -15.94
CA LEU A 118 14.14 7.01 -17.38
C LEU A 118 15.53 6.83 -18.02
N ASP A 119 16.61 7.09 -17.28
CA ASP A 119 17.98 6.88 -17.78
C ASP A 119 18.25 5.38 -18.01
N LEU A 120 17.65 4.52 -17.17
CA LEU A 120 17.75 3.07 -17.29
C LEU A 120 16.81 2.47 -18.36
N VAL A 121 15.94 3.29 -18.96
CA VAL A 121 15.09 2.92 -20.12
C VAL A 121 15.63 3.55 -21.41
N ALA A 122 16.65 4.42 -21.34
CA ALA A 122 17.28 5.02 -22.50
C ALA A 122 17.83 3.94 -23.44
N GLY A 123 17.36 3.92 -24.69
CA GLY A 123 17.76 2.95 -25.71
C GLY A 123 16.84 1.73 -25.86
N GLU A 124 15.81 1.58 -25.01
CA GLU A 124 14.71 0.65 -25.28
C GLU A 124 13.84 1.16 -26.46
N PRO A 125 12.95 0.33 -27.04
CA PRO A 125 12.08 0.74 -28.13
C PRO A 125 11.27 2.01 -27.81
N ALA A 126 10.99 2.84 -28.82
CA ALA A 126 10.32 4.14 -28.64
C ALA A 126 8.97 4.03 -27.89
N GLU A 127 8.19 2.98 -28.15
CA GLU A 127 6.94 2.71 -27.43
C GLU A 127 7.17 2.47 -25.93
N ALA A 128 8.24 1.76 -25.58
CA ALA A 128 8.58 1.47 -24.19
C ALA A 128 9.04 2.72 -23.43
N VAL A 129 9.85 3.55 -24.08
CA VAL A 129 10.28 4.86 -23.55
C VAL A 129 9.07 5.76 -23.37
N ALA A 130 8.17 5.84 -24.36
CA ALA A 130 6.94 6.63 -24.26
C ALA A 130 6.01 6.15 -23.15
N ALA A 131 5.89 4.82 -22.95
CA ALA A 131 5.11 4.26 -21.84
C ALA A 131 5.71 4.56 -20.46
N ALA A 132 7.04 4.53 -20.34
CA ALA A 132 7.73 4.92 -19.11
C ALA A 132 7.56 6.42 -18.82
N GLN A 133 7.71 7.26 -19.83
CA GLN A 133 7.48 8.71 -19.72
C GLN A 133 6.04 9.02 -19.32
N ALA A 134 5.06 8.39 -19.96
CA ALA A 134 3.64 8.58 -19.61
C ALA A 134 3.32 8.19 -18.16
N TRP A 135 4.05 7.23 -17.57
CA TRP A 135 3.90 6.88 -16.17
C TRP A 135 4.46 7.96 -15.23
N VAL A 136 5.60 8.54 -15.60
CA VAL A 136 6.25 9.67 -14.89
C VAL A 136 5.41 10.94 -14.99
N ASP A 137 4.82 11.22 -16.14
CA ASP A 137 3.99 12.42 -16.38
C ASP A 137 2.63 12.34 -15.67
N ALA A 138 2.17 11.15 -15.31
CA ALA A 138 0.96 10.96 -14.54
C ALA A 138 1.17 11.32 -13.07
N PRO A 139 0.11 11.67 -12.31
CA PRO A 139 0.24 12.15 -10.92
C PRO A 139 1.06 11.20 -10.05
N ASP A 140 1.88 11.72 -9.15
CA ASP A 140 2.63 10.88 -8.23
C ASP A 140 1.73 10.02 -7.35
N GLY A 141 2.28 8.89 -6.90
CA GLY A 141 1.66 8.11 -5.84
C GLY A 141 1.77 8.79 -4.47
N ILE A 142 1.23 8.12 -3.46
CA ILE A 142 1.16 8.63 -2.08
C ILE A 142 2.22 7.93 -1.24
N GLY A 143 3.14 8.72 -0.68
CA GLY A 143 4.18 8.25 0.22
C GLY A 143 5.18 7.30 -0.44
N SER A 144 6.05 6.71 0.38
CA SER A 144 7.02 5.69 -0.02
C SER A 144 6.72 4.37 0.68
N ILE A 145 7.45 3.29 0.40
CA ILE A 145 7.23 1.98 1.06
C ILE A 145 7.32 2.07 2.60
N THR A 146 8.07 3.01 3.15
CA THR A 146 8.20 3.21 4.59
C THR A 146 6.97 3.89 5.21
N SER A 147 6.16 4.59 4.41
CA SER A 147 4.89 5.21 4.79
C SER A 147 3.79 4.19 5.08
N TYR A 148 3.99 2.91 4.72
CA TYR A 148 2.99 1.85 4.84
C TYR A 148 3.37 0.80 5.90
N ALA A 149 2.46 0.60 6.85
CA ALA A 149 2.43 -0.56 7.74
C ALA A 149 1.29 -1.50 7.32
N THR A 150 1.45 -2.80 7.57
CA THR A 150 0.46 -3.82 7.20
C THR A 150 0.11 -4.67 8.42
N GLU A 151 -1.11 -5.21 8.45
CA GLU A 151 -1.63 -6.06 9.55
C GLU A 151 -1.55 -5.36 10.92
N VAL A 152 -2.02 -4.11 11.02
CA VAL A 152 -1.91 -3.31 12.23
C VAL A 152 -3.14 -3.50 13.11
N ALA A 153 -2.94 -4.04 14.31
CA ALA A 153 -3.98 -4.09 15.32
C ALA A 153 -4.39 -2.68 15.77
N LEU A 154 -5.70 -2.45 15.85
CA LEU A 154 -6.33 -1.19 16.24
C LEU A 154 -7.17 -1.40 17.51
N PRO A 155 -6.57 -1.22 18.70
CA PRO A 155 -7.19 -1.64 19.95
C PRO A 155 -8.41 -0.78 20.33
N ALA A 156 -9.59 -1.39 20.42
CA ALA A 156 -10.76 -0.79 21.10
C ALA A 156 -10.76 -1.08 22.62
N THR A 157 -10.08 -2.14 23.03
CA THR A 157 -9.78 -2.51 24.42
C THR A 157 -8.34 -3.05 24.50
N GLY A 158 -7.77 -3.23 25.70
CA GLY A 158 -6.36 -3.69 25.85
C GLY A 158 -5.33 -2.61 25.49
N THR A 159 -4.11 -2.97 25.10
CA THR A 159 -3.06 -2.00 24.72
C THR A 159 -2.63 -2.19 23.27
N TRP A 160 -1.77 -1.31 22.74
CA TRP A 160 -1.12 -1.53 21.44
C TRP A 160 -0.38 -2.87 21.36
N ARG A 161 0.23 -3.29 22.48
CA ARG A 161 0.99 -4.54 22.58
C ARG A 161 0.08 -5.75 22.74
N ASN A 162 -0.98 -5.60 23.54
CA ASN A 162 -1.92 -6.66 23.87
C ASN A 162 -3.35 -6.18 23.53
N PRO A 163 -3.72 -6.15 22.23
CA PRO A 163 -5.06 -5.75 21.81
C PRO A 163 -6.09 -6.72 22.40
N GLY A 164 -7.19 -6.18 22.92
CA GLY A 164 -8.28 -7.00 23.44
C GLY A 164 -9.05 -7.74 22.34
N VAL A 165 -9.93 -8.65 22.76
CA VAL A 165 -10.79 -9.40 21.83
C VAL A 165 -11.72 -8.45 21.08
N GLY A 166 -11.91 -8.71 19.77
CA GLY A 166 -12.86 -7.96 18.94
C GLY A 166 -12.37 -6.59 18.44
N CYS A 167 -11.07 -6.29 18.58
CA CYS A 167 -10.42 -5.13 17.98
C CYS A 167 -10.37 -5.23 16.44
N ALA A 168 -10.29 -4.09 15.76
CA ALA A 168 -10.01 -4.04 14.33
C ALA A 168 -8.55 -4.42 14.05
N TRP A 169 -8.30 -4.93 12.86
CA TRP A 169 -6.97 -5.19 12.31
C TRP A 169 -6.95 -4.59 10.92
N ALA A 170 -6.25 -3.47 10.75
CA ALA A 170 -6.13 -2.84 9.45
C ALA A 170 -5.17 -3.62 8.57
N ASP A 171 -5.60 -3.93 7.35
CA ASP A 171 -4.73 -4.54 6.34
C ASP A 171 -3.56 -3.62 6.03
N ILE A 172 -3.83 -2.31 5.88
CA ILE A 172 -2.83 -1.28 5.61
C ILE A 172 -3.11 -0.05 6.47
N VAL A 173 -2.04 0.51 7.03
CA VAL A 173 -2.00 1.85 7.62
C VAL A 173 -1.03 2.69 6.82
N LEU A 174 -1.49 3.84 6.33
CA LEU A 174 -0.72 4.80 5.57
C LEU A 174 -0.59 6.11 6.34
N THR A 175 0.65 6.56 6.50
CA THR A 175 0.99 7.89 7.03
C THR A 175 1.90 8.59 6.03
N ALA A 176 1.39 9.65 5.41
CA ALA A 176 2.09 10.48 4.42
C ALA A 176 1.81 11.97 4.70
N PRO A 177 2.26 12.51 5.85
CA PRO A 177 2.00 13.90 6.23
C PRO A 177 2.54 14.91 5.20
N GLU A 178 3.59 14.55 4.46
CA GLU A 178 4.20 15.35 3.40
C GLU A 178 3.24 15.69 2.25
N VAL A 179 2.20 14.88 2.02
CA VAL A 179 1.12 15.15 1.06
C VAL A 179 -0.22 15.48 1.74
N GLY A 180 -0.18 15.84 3.02
CA GLY A 180 -1.37 16.21 3.79
C GLY A 180 -2.24 15.02 4.24
N LEU A 181 -1.73 13.79 4.18
CA LEU A 181 -2.42 12.57 4.63
C LEU A 181 -1.81 12.06 5.94
N PRO A 182 -2.24 12.56 7.12
CA PRO A 182 -1.60 12.20 8.38
C PRO A 182 -1.83 10.74 8.79
N LEU A 183 -3.00 10.18 8.49
CA LEU A 183 -3.36 8.81 8.84
C LEU A 183 -4.52 8.33 7.96
N LEU A 184 -4.34 7.16 7.33
CA LEU A 184 -5.38 6.44 6.60
C LEU A 184 -5.30 4.95 6.94
N PHE A 185 -6.45 4.35 7.24
CA PHE A 185 -6.61 2.90 7.37
C PHE A 185 -7.31 2.36 6.13
N ILE A 186 -6.80 1.27 5.56
CA ILE A 186 -7.31 0.67 4.34
C ILE A 186 -7.52 -0.83 4.59
N GLU A 187 -8.67 -1.32 4.14
CA GLU A 187 -9.03 -2.74 4.07
C GLU A 187 -8.99 -3.14 2.59
N ALA A 188 -8.29 -4.23 2.28
CA ALA A 188 -8.14 -4.72 0.92
C ALA A 188 -8.98 -5.99 0.76
N ASP A 189 -10.18 -5.88 0.18
CA ASP A 189 -11.02 -7.06 -0.07
C ASP A 189 -10.73 -7.70 -1.43
N ASN A 190 -10.83 -9.02 -1.49
CA ASN A 190 -10.78 -9.83 -2.71
C ASN A 190 -12.15 -9.93 -3.41
N CYS A 191 -13.06 -9.00 -3.11
CA CYS A 191 -14.47 -9.06 -3.52
C CYS A 191 -15.16 -10.34 -3.06
N THR A 192 -14.81 -10.83 -1.87
CA THR A 192 -15.37 -12.06 -1.28
C THR A 192 -16.14 -11.81 0.00
N GLU A 193 -16.07 -10.58 0.53
CA GLU A 193 -16.77 -10.22 1.76
C GLU A 193 -18.21 -9.79 1.49
N GLU A 194 -19.14 -10.41 2.21
CA GLU A 194 -20.55 -10.01 2.18
C GLU A 194 -20.76 -8.65 2.87
N ALA A 195 -21.75 -7.89 2.42
CA ALA A 195 -22.04 -6.55 2.94
C ALA A 195 -22.15 -6.46 4.48
N PRO A 196 -22.76 -7.44 5.20
CA PRO A 196 -22.78 -7.42 6.67
C PRO A 196 -21.39 -7.53 7.33
N ILE A 197 -20.46 -8.26 6.70
CA ILE A 197 -19.08 -8.38 7.19
C ILE A 197 -18.37 -7.03 7.05
N ILE A 198 -18.55 -6.38 5.90
CA ILE A 198 -18.02 -5.03 5.64
C ILE A 198 -18.61 -4.03 6.65
N ALA A 199 -19.92 -4.04 6.88
CA ALA A 199 -20.57 -3.17 7.87
C ALA A 199 -19.99 -3.37 9.29
N ALA A 200 -19.80 -4.62 9.71
CA ALA A 200 -19.23 -4.94 11.02
C ALA A 200 -17.77 -4.45 11.18
N LYS A 201 -17.02 -4.28 10.08
CA LYS A 201 -15.69 -3.64 10.13
C LYS A 201 -15.81 -2.18 10.54
N PHE A 202 -16.72 -1.41 9.93
CA PHE A 202 -16.92 0.01 10.29
C PHE A 202 -17.17 0.18 11.79
N ASP A 203 -17.98 -0.66 12.42
CA ASP A 203 -18.23 -0.61 13.86
C ASP A 203 -16.96 -0.84 14.69
N LYS A 204 -16.08 -1.76 14.27
CA LYS A 204 -14.79 -1.99 14.95
C LYS A 204 -13.86 -0.78 14.81
N TYR A 205 -13.79 -0.19 13.63
CA TYR A 205 -12.99 1.02 13.38
C TYR A 205 -13.51 2.21 14.17
N MET A 206 -14.84 2.42 14.19
CA MET A 206 -15.47 3.48 14.96
C MET A 206 -15.16 3.34 16.46
N ARG A 207 -15.24 2.13 17.02
CA ARG A 207 -14.85 1.88 18.41
C ARG A 207 -13.39 2.22 18.68
N HIS A 208 -12.47 1.93 17.75
CA HIS A 208 -11.07 2.33 17.90
C HIS A 208 -10.88 3.85 17.84
N PHE A 209 -11.50 4.54 16.87
CA PHE A 209 -11.38 5.99 16.73
C PHE A 209 -11.95 6.77 17.92
N HIS A 210 -13.04 6.28 18.51
CA HIS A 210 -13.65 6.88 19.70
C HIS A 210 -12.95 6.52 21.01
N ARG A 211 -12.05 5.55 21.00
CA ARG A 211 -11.35 5.15 22.20
C ARG A 211 -10.43 6.27 22.68
N THR A 212 -10.61 6.69 23.93
CA THR A 212 -9.71 7.59 24.63
C THR A 212 -8.84 6.84 25.64
N VAL A 213 -7.65 7.37 25.88
CA VAL A 213 -6.69 6.93 26.90
C VAL A 213 -6.07 8.15 27.56
N LYS A 214 -5.61 8.00 28.80
CA LYS A 214 -4.75 9.01 29.43
C LYS A 214 -3.37 8.95 28.82
N ASP A 215 -2.93 10.05 28.23
CA ASP A 215 -1.58 10.19 27.70
C ASP A 215 -0.58 10.59 28.81
N THR A 216 0.70 10.67 28.48
CA THR A 216 1.81 11.02 29.39
C THR A 216 1.66 12.38 30.09
N ASP A 217 0.88 13.29 29.51
CA ASP A 217 0.51 14.59 30.10
C ASP A 217 -0.73 14.53 31.01
N GLY A 218 -1.29 13.34 31.24
CA GLY A 218 -2.46 13.10 32.08
C GLY A 218 -3.80 13.46 31.43
N LEU A 219 -3.78 14.00 30.20
CA LEU A 219 -4.98 14.38 29.47
C LEU A 219 -5.56 13.20 28.70
N ASP A 220 -6.89 13.16 28.62
CA ASP A 220 -7.57 12.17 27.78
C ASP A 220 -7.38 12.54 26.32
N LYS A 221 -6.80 11.63 25.53
CA LYS A 221 -6.60 11.77 24.10
C LYS A 221 -7.12 10.54 23.36
N PRO A 222 -7.57 10.69 22.09
CA PRO A 222 -7.85 9.53 21.26
C PRO A 222 -6.64 8.60 21.19
N MET A 223 -6.82 7.31 21.41
CA MET A 223 -5.71 6.34 21.49
C MET A 223 -4.83 6.35 20.26
N TRP A 224 -5.42 6.49 19.07
CA TRP A 224 -4.67 6.56 17.81
C TRP A 224 -3.66 7.72 17.77
N ARG A 225 -3.91 8.82 18.50
CA ARG A 225 -2.97 9.96 18.60
C ARG A 225 -1.74 9.66 19.46
N THR A 226 -1.75 8.58 20.25
CA THR A 226 -0.54 8.18 21.00
C THR A 226 0.49 7.48 20.10
N ARG A 227 0.10 7.07 18.88
CA ARG A 227 0.98 6.39 17.93
C ARG A 227 1.23 7.24 16.68
N TRP A 228 0.20 7.94 16.19
CA TRP A 228 0.30 8.73 14.97
C TRP A 228 0.00 10.19 15.23
N SER A 229 0.90 11.06 14.77
CA SER A 229 0.69 12.50 14.79
C SER A 229 -0.27 12.89 13.67
N ALA A 230 -1.28 13.71 14.01
CA ALA A 230 -2.16 14.32 13.01
C ALA A 230 -2.38 15.81 13.34
N PRO A 231 -2.46 16.68 12.33
CA PRO A 231 -2.81 18.07 12.53
C PRO A 231 -4.08 18.23 13.37
N ASN A 232 -4.12 19.31 14.17
CA ASN A 232 -5.36 19.68 14.85
C ASN A 232 -6.31 20.28 13.80
N LEU A 233 -7.48 19.65 13.62
CA LEU A 233 -8.51 20.13 12.69
C LEU A 233 -9.06 21.52 13.06
N SER A 234 -8.76 22.03 14.25
CA SER A 234 -9.13 23.38 14.70
C SER A 234 -8.48 24.51 13.91
N GLY A 235 -7.45 24.24 13.10
CA GLY A 235 -6.80 25.21 12.20
C GLY A 235 -7.27 25.15 10.75
N ALA A 236 -8.10 24.17 10.36
CA ALA A 236 -8.62 24.08 9.00
C ALA A 236 -9.73 25.14 8.83
N THR A 237 -9.32 26.36 8.49
CA THR A 237 -10.25 27.42 8.10
C THR A 237 -11.15 26.84 7.01
N ARG A 238 -12.43 26.76 7.36
CA ARG A 238 -13.55 26.32 6.51
C ARG A 238 -13.48 27.12 5.21
N ARG A 239 -12.77 26.58 4.21
CA ARG A 239 -12.67 27.17 2.88
C ARG A 239 -14.06 27.05 2.29
N THR A 240 -14.83 28.12 2.44
CA THR A 240 -16.20 28.24 1.96
C THR A 240 -16.21 27.81 0.51
N ARG A 241 -17.07 26.82 0.20
CA ARG A 241 -17.45 26.51 -1.18
C ARG A 241 -17.89 27.82 -1.82
N ARG A 242 -17.04 28.41 -2.67
CA ARG A 242 -17.52 29.37 -3.67
C ARG A 242 -18.41 28.58 -4.60
N SER A 243 -19.71 28.73 -4.39
CA SER A 243 -20.76 28.36 -5.34
C SER A 243 -20.39 28.94 -6.70
N CYS A 244 -20.03 28.08 -7.65
CA CYS A 244 -20.04 28.43 -9.07
C CYS A 244 -21.50 28.59 -9.47
N SER A 245 -22.01 29.80 -9.38
CA SER A 245 -23.25 30.20 -10.05
C SER A 245 -22.90 30.46 -11.50
N SER A 246 -23.16 29.47 -12.35
CA SER A 246 -23.14 29.61 -13.80
C SER A 246 -24.25 30.57 -14.22
N SER A 247 -23.89 31.83 -14.48
CA SER A 247 -24.78 32.79 -15.12
C SER A 247 -24.80 32.49 -16.61
N THR A 248 -25.88 31.87 -17.08
CA THR A 248 -26.20 31.67 -18.49
C THR A 248 -26.41 33.02 -19.16
N ARG A 249 -25.40 33.52 -19.88
CA ARG A 249 -25.59 34.57 -20.88
C ARG A 249 -26.32 33.98 -22.08
N SER A 250 -27.59 34.36 -22.22
CA SER A 250 -28.41 34.08 -23.39
C SER A 250 -27.82 34.78 -24.62
N ALA A 251 -27.44 34.02 -25.63
CA ALA A 251 -27.08 34.53 -26.95
C ALA A 251 -28.36 34.72 -27.78
N ASN A 252 -28.83 35.96 -27.89
CA ASN A 252 -29.87 36.33 -28.84
C ASN A 252 -29.30 36.29 -30.27
N GLY A 253 -29.69 35.27 -31.04
CA GLY A 253 -29.61 35.30 -32.50
C GLY A 253 -30.84 36.02 -33.09
N PRO A 254 -30.71 36.74 -34.22
CA PRO A 254 -31.83 37.42 -34.85
C PRO A 254 -32.55 36.48 -35.82
N ARG A 255 -33.88 36.56 -35.87
CA ARG A 255 -34.71 36.35 -37.08
C ARG A 255 -36.19 36.55 -36.76
N CYS A 256 -36.80 37.55 -37.38
CA CYS A 256 -38.04 37.32 -38.14
C CYS A 256 -38.19 38.38 -39.22
N SER A 257 -38.57 37.88 -40.38
CA SER A 257 -38.84 38.58 -41.64
C SER A 257 -40.34 38.60 -41.89
N ARG A 258 -40.90 39.79 -42.05
CA ARG A 258 -41.87 40.25 -43.07
C ARG A 258 -42.53 41.53 -42.60
#